data_AF-A0A419KNV7-F1
#
_entry.id   AF-A0A419KNV7-F1
#
_cell.length_a   1.000
_cell.length_b   1.000
_cell.length_c   1.000
_cell.angle_alpha   90.00
_cell.angle_beta   90.00
_cell.angle_gamma   90.00
#
_symmetry.space_group_name_H-M   'P 1'
#
loop_
_entity.id
_entity.type
_entity.pdbx_description
1 polymer ?
#
loop_
_entity_poly.entity_id
_entity_poly.type
_entity_poly.pdbx_seq_one_letter_code
_entity_poly.pdbx_strand_id
1 'polypeptide(L)'
;MPDDFRACRNHPKNNAFIGLAFEEIAAEFLRNNYRVGKWWHKDTEIDLVGVRKGEVAFFEVKWRDMGYGDAIKVLQRLEEKAEAVELKGKRSYGVIARKIEGKEKLRDYPVYDLSNLSERNHKISRD
;
A
#
# COMPACT_ATOMS: atom_id res chain seq x y z
N MET A 1 8.47 14.16 7.00
CA MET A 1 7.84 13.82 5.71
C MET A 1 8.23 14.94 4.77
N PRO A 2 8.90 14.66 3.64
CA PRO A 2 9.25 15.64 2.61
C PRO A 2 8.07 16.51 2.19
N ASP A 3 8.33 17.70 1.66
CA ASP A 3 7.31 18.66 1.22
C ASP A 3 6.39 18.10 0.11
N ASP A 4 6.87 17.10 -0.62
CA ASP A 4 6.17 16.37 -1.70
C ASP A 4 5.06 15.41 -1.20
N PHE A 5 4.77 15.38 0.10
CA PHE A 5 3.80 14.43 0.68
C PHE A 5 2.33 14.79 0.46
N ARG A 6 1.98 15.90 -0.18
CA ARG A 6 0.63 16.18 -0.67
C ARG A 6 0.63 17.21 -1.81
N ALA A 7 0.25 16.76 -3.01
CA ALA A 7 -0.40 17.59 -4.03
C ALA A 7 -1.13 16.67 -5.05
N CYS A 8 -2.43 16.41 -4.84
CA CYS A 8 -3.25 15.72 -5.84
C CYS A 8 -3.65 16.69 -6.97
N ARG A 9 -3.39 16.31 -8.24
CA ARG A 9 -4.20 16.77 -9.38
C ARG A 9 -5.35 15.78 -9.58
N ASN A 10 -6.58 16.25 -9.42
CA ASN A 10 -7.80 15.47 -9.65
C ASN A 10 -7.85 14.98 -11.11
N HIS A 11 -7.70 13.67 -11.32
CA HIS A 11 -8.10 13.00 -12.55
C HIS A 11 -9.38 12.19 -12.25
N PRO A 12 -10.55 12.58 -12.78
CA PRO A 12 -11.77 11.84 -12.53
C PRO A 12 -11.71 10.50 -13.28
N LYS A 13 -11.60 9.40 -12.53
CA LYS A 13 -11.83 8.04 -13.04
C LYS A 13 -13.16 7.53 -12.48
N ASN A 14 -13.95 6.89 -13.33
CA ASN A 14 -15.17 6.21 -12.91
C ASN A 14 -14.76 5.10 -11.90
N ASN A 15 -15.30 5.16 -10.67
CA ASN A 15 -14.88 4.48 -9.43
C ASN A 15 -13.83 5.16 -8.53
N ALA A 16 -13.43 6.41 -8.79
CA ALA A 16 -12.47 7.15 -7.94
C ALA A 16 -12.89 7.19 -6.46
N PHE A 17 -14.19 7.31 -6.16
CA PHE A 17 -14.69 7.33 -4.79
C PHE A 17 -14.37 6.03 -4.02
N ILE A 18 -14.58 4.87 -4.65
CA ILE A 18 -14.33 3.57 -4.00
C ILE A 18 -12.83 3.32 -3.87
N GLY A 19 -12.04 3.69 -4.88
CA GLY A 19 -10.58 3.63 -4.81
C GLY A 19 -10.03 4.44 -3.63
N LEU A 20 -10.49 5.70 -3.49
CA LEU A 20 -10.09 6.58 -2.40
C LEU A 20 -10.49 6.03 -1.02
N ALA A 21 -11.72 5.53 -0.87
CA ALA A 21 -12.15 4.90 0.38
C ALA A 21 -11.30 3.66 0.73
N PHE A 22 -10.95 2.86 -0.28
CA PHE A 22 -10.13 1.66 -0.10
C PHE A 22 -8.68 2.00 0.29
N GLU A 23 -8.12 3.05 -0.30
CA GLU A 23 -6.82 3.60 0.09
C GLU A 23 -6.81 4.14 1.52
N GLU A 24 -7.88 4.78 1.98
CA GLU A 24 -7.97 5.25 3.37
C GLU A 24 -8.03 4.08 4.36
N ILE A 25 -8.81 3.03 4.08
CA ILE A 25 -8.85 1.81 4.90
C ILE A 25 -7.46 1.15 4.95
N ALA A 26 -6.78 1.06 3.80
CA ALA A 26 -5.43 0.54 3.73
C ALA A 26 -4.43 1.40 4.55
N ALA A 27 -4.57 2.72 4.49
CA ALA A 27 -3.76 3.65 5.27
C ALA A 27 -3.97 3.45 6.77
N GLU A 28 -5.23 3.35 7.23
CA GLU A 28 -5.57 3.06 8.62
C GLU A 28 -4.98 1.73 9.10
N PHE A 29 -5.10 0.68 8.29
CA PHE A 29 -4.50 -0.62 8.61
C PHE A 29 -2.98 -0.50 8.85
N LEU A 30 -2.28 0.25 7.99
CA LEU A 30 -0.83 0.45 8.11
C LEU A 30 -0.44 1.40 9.26
N ARG A 31 -1.30 2.36 9.65
CA ARG A 31 -1.05 3.32 10.74
C ARG A 31 -0.79 2.65 12.10
N ASN A 32 -1.21 1.40 12.28
CA ASN A 32 -0.89 0.60 13.46
C ASN A 32 0.61 0.36 13.66
N ASN A 33 1.41 0.40 12.58
CA ASN A 33 2.85 0.09 12.62
C ASN A 33 3.74 1.17 11.98
N TYR A 34 3.16 2.10 11.23
CA TYR A 34 3.89 3.09 10.44
C TYR A 34 3.27 4.48 10.60
N ARG A 35 4.09 5.53 10.41
CA ARG A 35 3.59 6.86 10.04
C ARG A 35 3.32 6.85 8.54
N VAL A 36 2.06 6.91 8.13
CA VAL A 36 1.64 6.68 6.74
C VAL A 36 1.21 7.98 6.06
N GLY A 37 1.59 8.16 4.80
CA GLY A 37 1.07 9.20 3.90
C GLY A 37 1.19 8.78 2.44
N LYS A 38 0.59 9.54 1.53
CA LYS A 38 0.81 9.36 0.08
C LYS A 38 2.10 10.06 -0.35
N TRP A 39 2.69 9.64 -1.47
CA TRP A 39 3.84 10.35 -2.03
C TRP A 39 3.66 10.60 -3.53
N TRP A 40 3.97 11.82 -3.96
CA TRP A 40 3.87 12.22 -5.35
C TRP A 40 5.02 13.14 -5.73
N HIS A 41 5.68 12.88 -6.84
CA HIS A 41 6.72 13.75 -7.39
C HIS A 41 6.69 13.70 -8.91
N LYS A 42 6.57 14.87 -9.56
CA LYS A 42 6.47 15.07 -11.02
C LYS A 42 5.27 14.38 -11.67
N ASP A 43 5.42 13.15 -12.10
CA ASP A 43 4.41 12.30 -12.74
C ASP A 43 4.35 10.91 -12.07
N THR A 44 5.15 10.71 -11.03
CA THR A 44 5.20 9.47 -10.26
C THR A 44 4.36 9.58 -9.00
N GLU A 45 3.51 8.59 -8.77
CA GLU A 45 2.71 8.43 -7.56
C GLU A 45 3.00 7.09 -6.89
N ILE A 46 3.13 7.11 -5.57
CA ILE A 46 3.11 5.94 -4.71
C ILE A 46 1.92 6.08 -3.75
N ASP A 47 0.98 5.15 -3.85
CA ASP A 47 -0.30 5.22 -3.15
C ASP A 47 -0.12 5.44 -1.65
N LEU A 48 0.78 4.66 -1.01
CA LEU A 48 1.10 4.80 0.41
C LEU A 48 2.60 4.59 0.68
N VAL A 49 3.16 5.48 1.51
CA VAL A 49 4.50 5.40 2.08
C VAL A 49 4.37 5.38 3.59
N GLY A 50 4.82 4.29 4.20
CA GLY A 50 4.90 4.09 5.64
C GLY A 50 6.32 4.28 6.15
N VAL A 51 6.51 5.09 7.18
CA VAL A 51 7.83 5.29 7.81
C VAL A 51 7.79 4.82 9.25
N ARG A 52 8.79 4.03 9.65
CA ARG A 52 9.07 3.67 11.05
C ARG A 52 10.58 3.71 11.31
N LYS A 53 10.99 3.45 12.55
CA LYS A 53 12.41 3.54 12.95
C LYS A 53 13.27 2.61 12.07
N GLY A 54 14.08 3.21 11.19
CA GLY A 54 15.03 2.50 10.32
C GLY A 54 14.43 1.88 9.05
N GLU A 55 13.16 2.10 8.74
CA GLU A 55 12.49 1.50 7.57
C GLU A 55 11.54 2.47 6.87
N VAL A 56 11.53 2.37 5.54
CA VAL A 56 10.59 3.03 4.64
C VAL A 56 9.89 1.93 3.82
N ALA A 57 8.59 1.82 4.00
CA ALA A 57 7.75 0.84 3.33
C ALA A 57 6.89 1.53 2.26
N PHE A 58 6.91 1.01 1.04
CA PHE A 58 6.14 1.50 -0.09
C PHE A 58 5.03 0.51 -0.38
N PHE A 59 3.83 1.01 -0.65
CA PHE A 59 2.67 0.18 -0.94
C PHE A 59 1.90 0.72 -2.15
N GLU A 60 1.50 -0.20 -3.01
CA GLU A 60 0.47 0.03 -4.02
C GLU A 60 -0.83 -0.63 -3.56
N VAL A 61 -1.95 0.08 -3.73
CA VAL A 61 -3.29 -0.34 -3.33
C VAL A 61 -4.12 -0.67 -4.57
N LYS A 62 -4.79 -1.83 -4.57
CA LYS A 62 -5.59 -2.31 -5.70
C LYS A 62 -6.98 -2.78 -5.28
N TRP A 63 -8.01 -2.04 -5.69
CA TRP A 63 -9.41 -2.45 -5.54
C TRP A 63 -9.82 -3.51 -6.58
N ARG A 64 -9.14 -4.66 -6.57
CA ARG A 64 -9.48 -5.84 -7.37
C ARG A 64 -8.85 -7.09 -6.78
N ASP A 65 -9.30 -8.24 -7.27
CA ASP A 65 -8.58 -9.49 -7.04
C ASP A 65 -7.42 -9.60 -8.02
N MET A 66 -6.34 -10.23 -7.57
CA MET A 66 -5.15 -10.44 -8.39
C MET A 66 -4.48 -11.76 -8.07
N GLY A 67 -3.82 -12.34 -9.08
CA GLY A 67 -2.96 -13.49 -8.89
C GLY A 67 -1.51 -13.09 -8.64
N TYR A 68 -0.70 -14.06 -8.24
CA TYR A 68 0.75 -13.93 -8.01
C TYR A 68 1.49 -13.15 -9.11
N GLY A 69 1.26 -13.48 -10.39
CA GLY A 69 1.95 -12.83 -11.51
C GLY A 69 1.63 -11.35 -11.65
N ASP A 70 0.41 -10.93 -11.31
CA ASP A 70 0.02 -9.52 -11.29
C ASP A 70 0.64 -8.79 -10.10
N ALA A 71 0.66 -9.43 -8.93
CA ALA A 71 1.26 -8.87 -7.72
C ALA A 71 2.77 -8.63 -7.92
N ILE A 72 3.50 -9.58 -8.52
CA ILE A 72 4.93 -9.41 -8.84
C ILE A 72 5.15 -8.20 -9.76
N LYS A 73 4.35 -8.06 -10.83
CA LYS A 73 4.47 -6.91 -11.74
C LYS A 73 4.22 -5.58 -11.04
N VAL A 74 3.29 -5.55 -10.08
CA VAL A 74 3.03 -4.37 -9.27
C VAL A 74 4.23 -4.05 -8.38
N LEU A 75 4.78 -5.05 -7.70
CA LEU A 75 5.95 -4.88 -6.83
C LEU A 75 7.17 -4.37 -7.59
N GLN A 76 7.49 -4.94 -8.76
CA GLN A 76 8.60 -4.49 -9.60
C GLN A 76 8.47 -3.03 -10.02
N ARG A 77 7.27 -2.62 -10.46
CA ARG A 77 7.01 -1.21 -10.80
C ARG A 77 7.10 -0.29 -9.58
N LEU A 78 6.69 -0.78 -8.41
CA LEU A 78 6.75 -0.02 -7.18
C LEU A 78 8.21 0.20 -6.73
N GLU A 79 9.08 -0.80 -6.93
CA GLU A 79 10.52 -0.69 -6.71
C GLU A 79 11.13 0.41 -7.59
N GLU A 80 10.81 0.41 -8.89
CA GLU A 80 11.24 1.46 -9.84
C GLU A 80 10.78 2.86 -9.41
N LYS A 81 9.49 3.02 -9.05
CA LYS A 81 8.95 4.31 -8.58
C LYS A 81 9.65 4.82 -7.31
N ALA A 82 9.97 3.91 -6.39
CA ALA A 82 10.55 4.26 -5.09
C ALA A 82 12.00 4.75 -5.18
N GLU A 83 12.67 4.59 -6.32
CA GLU A 83 14.00 5.16 -6.56
C GLU A 83 14.02 6.68 -6.40
N ALA A 84 12.93 7.35 -6.80
CA ALA A 84 12.78 8.80 -6.70
C ALA A 84 12.53 9.30 -5.26
N VAL A 85 12.36 8.40 -4.28
CA VAL A 85 12.09 8.77 -2.88
C VAL A 85 13.38 8.91 -2.09
N GLU A 86 13.73 10.14 -1.72
CA GLU A 86 14.95 10.49 -0.98
C GLU A 86 14.84 10.26 0.55
N LEU A 87 14.20 9.16 0.97
CA LEU A 87 14.13 8.76 2.38
C LEU A 87 15.15 7.68 2.70
N LYS A 88 15.86 7.85 3.83
CA LYS A 88 16.86 6.89 4.33
C LYS A 88 16.22 5.80 5.19
N GLY A 89 16.66 4.55 4.99
CA GLY A 89 16.24 3.39 5.78
C GLY A 89 16.25 2.12 4.94
N LYS A 90 16.01 0.98 5.58
CA LYS A 90 15.72 -0.27 4.85
C LYS A 90 14.43 -0.06 4.05
N ARG A 91 14.45 -0.40 2.76
CA ARG A 91 13.27 -0.30 1.89
C ARG A 91 12.50 -1.61 1.88
N SER A 92 11.17 -1.54 1.95
CA SER A 92 10.27 -2.68 1.76
C SER A 92 9.15 -2.29 0.79
N TYR A 93 8.64 -3.27 0.02
CA TYR A 93 7.69 -3.04 -1.07
C TYR A 93 6.50 -3.96 -0.91
N GLY A 94 5.29 -3.43 -0.92
CA GLY A 94 4.10 -4.19 -0.61
C GLY A 94 2.95 -3.92 -1.55
N VAL A 95 1.98 -4.82 -1.51
CA VAL A 95 0.71 -4.65 -2.21
C VAL A 95 -0.44 -4.97 -1.28
N ILE A 96 -1.44 -4.10 -1.30
CA ILE A 96 -2.71 -4.28 -0.60
C ILE A 96 -3.78 -4.43 -1.67
N ALA A 97 -4.48 -5.56 -1.67
CA ALA A 97 -5.56 -5.78 -2.63
C ALA A 97 -6.83 -6.31 -1.96
N ARG A 98 -7.91 -6.43 -2.74
CA ARG A 98 -9.15 -7.06 -2.25
C ARG A 98 -8.90 -8.52 -1.87
N LYS A 99 -8.26 -9.28 -2.77
CA LYS A 99 -7.79 -10.66 -2.57
C LYS A 99 -6.54 -10.89 -3.43
N ILE A 100 -5.59 -11.68 -2.91
CA ILE A 100 -4.37 -12.05 -3.64
C ILE A 100 -4.22 -13.57 -3.64
N GLU A 101 -4.30 -14.17 -4.82
CA GLU A 101 -4.12 -15.60 -5.02
C GLU A 101 -2.64 -15.93 -5.23
N GLY A 102 -2.15 -16.98 -4.59
CA GLY A 102 -0.73 -17.34 -4.65
C GLY A 102 0.17 -16.49 -3.74
N LYS A 103 -0.41 -15.78 -2.74
CA LYS A 103 0.33 -14.91 -1.81
C LYS A 103 1.39 -15.65 -1.00
N GLU A 104 1.24 -16.96 -0.82
CA GLU A 104 2.23 -17.84 -0.18
C GLU A 104 3.57 -17.91 -0.91
N LYS A 105 3.62 -17.46 -2.16
CA LYS A 105 4.84 -17.32 -2.98
C LYS A 105 5.49 -15.94 -2.84
N LEU A 106 4.87 -15.01 -2.13
CA LEU A 106 5.32 -13.62 -1.92
C LEU A 106 5.83 -13.39 -0.49
N ARG A 107 6.44 -14.41 0.13
CA ARG A 107 6.78 -14.40 1.58
C ARG A 107 7.76 -13.30 1.97
N ASP A 108 8.56 -12.83 1.02
CA ASP A 108 9.55 -11.77 1.23
C ASP A 108 8.95 -10.36 1.13
N TYR A 109 7.68 -10.26 0.72
CA TYR A 109 6.99 -8.99 0.53
C TYR A 109 5.84 -8.81 1.55
N PRO A 110 5.64 -7.61 2.12
CA PRO A 110 4.42 -7.28 2.87
C PRO A 110 3.20 -7.25 1.95
N VAL A 111 2.47 -8.37 1.88
CA VAL A 111 1.29 -8.58 1.04
C VAL A 111 0.06 -8.76 1.90
N TYR A 112 -0.96 -7.93 1.68
CA TYR A 112 -2.18 -7.93 2.48
C TYR A 112 -3.44 -8.02 1.62
N ASP A 113 -4.39 -8.82 2.09
CA ASP A 113 -5.74 -8.93 1.55
C ASP A 113 -6.77 -8.37 2.54
N LEU A 114 -7.56 -7.41 2.09
CA LEU A 114 -8.59 -6.80 2.94
C LEU A 114 -9.84 -7.69 3.07
N SER A 115 -9.98 -8.74 2.26
CA SER A 115 -10.98 -9.80 2.48
C SER A 115 -10.82 -10.51 3.84
N ASN A 116 -9.62 -10.47 4.45
CA ASN A 116 -9.35 -11.09 5.75
C ASN A 116 -9.55 -10.13 6.94
N LEU A 117 -9.95 -8.87 6.71
CA LEU A 117 -10.26 -7.94 7.80
C LEU A 117 -11.57 -8.27 8.52
N SER A 118 -12.55 -8.87 7.82
CA SER A 118 -13.83 -9.28 8.42
C SER A 118 -13.65 -10.39 9.47
N GLU A 119 -12.61 -11.22 9.34
CA GLU A 119 -12.41 -12.39 10.21
C GLU A 119 -11.74 -12.07 11.55
N ARG A 120 -11.09 -10.90 11.70
CA ARG A 120 -10.42 -10.51 12.96
C ARG A 120 -11.36 -9.90 14.02
N ASN A 121 -12.55 -9.48 13.64
CA ASN A 121 -13.51 -8.88 14.58
C ASN A 121 -14.21 -9.91 15.50
N HIS A 122 -13.98 -11.21 15.33
CA HIS A 122 -14.59 -12.24 16.17
C HIS A 122 -13.71 -12.77 17.32
N LYS A 123 -12.46 -12.29 17.46
CA LYS A 123 -11.55 -12.74 18.53
C LYS A 123 -11.23 -11.71 19.61
N ILE A 124 -11.73 -10.48 19.51
CA ILE A 124 -11.47 -9.43 20.52
C ILE A 124 -12.58 -9.36 21.58
N SER A 125 -13.67 -10.14 21.44
CA SER A 125 -14.79 -10.15 22.39
C SER A 125 -14.76 -11.33 23.38
N ARG A 126 -13.63 -12.03 23.51
CA ARG A 126 -13.43 -13.11 24.47
C ARG A 126 -12.01 -13.04 25.04
N ASP A 127 -11.76 -11.98 25.80
CA ASP A 127 -10.84 -11.97 26.93
C ASP A 127 -11.42 -11.00 27.97
#